data_AF-A0A2A3JCP0-F1
#
_entry.id   AF-A0A2A3JCP0-F1
#
_cell.length_a   1.000
_cell.length_b   1.000
_cell.length_c   1.000
_cell.angle_alpha   90.00
_cell.angle_beta   90.00
_cell.angle_gamma   90.00
#
_symmetry.space_group_name_H-M   'P 1'
#
loop_
_entity.id
_entity.type
_entity.pdbx_description
1 polymer ?
#
loop_
_entity_poly.entity_id
_entity_poly.type
_entity_poly.pdbx_seq_one_letter_code
_entity_poly.pdbx_strand_id
1 'polypeptide(L)'
;MTGRGGAGRHNPALRIRERIGEETLDALLAVPALHDRYARALLTDLVGEALGHRADLREQSTVPLQLLELFRFCTRHQDGLSALARKLPMLEPGCPQGPVVQRLADEWTAVDSLDGLPEVTGSWQFLGATLGTLAMSYAMRTALVRTATEARVSAPPPHADTCWHDFLHMAGQGAPRGGLPPWMVYLDRTADAMGHPVAVELLARNRQWALRCGLAELLDLDRARTPAPPPAVRPGQEYLAIHIAPDPLENGRYTVSHSLMSDAGGPNWQHGDPMQRVPTDGLQHAVTRIIKTVEGGGGDRLAHVWLEFVLPFELLNLPVDWWPRDTTEVPNVPLAVDYPVVVRSLDRLQNRDWYRFWRTRWQQLARDEHPSKSVYVNVAHQNGNHLRGLEARLGDNEHCVALVLSEPPLPDHGNGRRELHAALRSGLPVVIWHRAGRSTKEFRGVLDGLLTEGLSRFPAKVAAYRRRAAIDAADDEDAAHIGRHLAVLWDDPDRKPVRPEPP
;
A
#
# COMPACT_ATOMS: atom_id res chain seq x y z
N MET A 1 2.79 -67.08 8.90
CA MET A 1 2.74 -66.40 7.59
C MET A 1 1.32 -65.90 7.37
N THR A 2 1.07 -64.61 7.56
CA THR A 2 -0.03 -63.87 6.94
C THR A 2 0.40 -62.40 6.93
N GLY A 3 0.34 -61.79 5.76
CA GLY A 3 1.23 -60.70 5.36
C GLY A 3 0.93 -59.37 6.01
N ARG A 4 1.99 -58.72 6.50
CA ARG A 4 2.10 -57.26 6.55
C ARG A 4 2.08 -56.73 5.12
N GLY A 5 0.88 -56.39 4.62
CA GLY A 5 0.72 -55.55 3.45
C GLY A 5 0.92 -54.09 3.86
N GLY A 6 2.14 -53.59 3.70
CA GLY A 6 2.45 -52.18 3.88
C GLY A 6 1.70 -51.33 2.87
N ALA A 7 0.58 -50.76 3.27
CA ALA A 7 -0.03 -49.66 2.56
C ALA A 7 0.89 -48.44 2.75
N GLY A 8 1.64 -48.08 1.70
CA GLY A 8 2.28 -46.78 1.58
C GLY A 8 1.22 -45.69 1.62
N ARG A 9 0.82 -45.26 2.81
CA ARG A 9 0.05 -44.03 3.01
C ARG A 9 0.99 -42.89 2.65
N HIS A 10 0.77 -42.34 1.46
CA HIS A 10 1.54 -41.26 0.88
C HIS A 10 1.46 -40.03 1.81
N ASN A 11 2.61 -39.54 2.28
CA ASN A 11 2.70 -38.38 3.17
C ASN A 11 2.41 -37.09 2.36
N PRO A 12 1.28 -36.38 2.58
CA PRO A 12 0.95 -35.17 1.83
C PRO A 12 2.02 -34.08 1.94
N ALA A 13 2.63 -33.93 3.12
CA ALA A 13 3.69 -32.94 3.36
C ALA A 13 4.93 -33.21 2.50
N LEU A 14 5.27 -34.49 2.25
CA LEU A 14 6.39 -34.85 1.37
C LEU A 14 6.14 -34.40 -0.08
N ARG A 15 4.94 -34.65 -0.62
CA ARG A 15 4.58 -34.23 -1.98
C ARG A 15 4.60 -32.72 -2.14
N ILE A 16 4.14 -31.98 -1.13
CA ILE A 16 4.18 -30.51 -1.16
C ILE A 16 5.65 -30.04 -1.17
N ARG A 17 6.52 -30.62 -0.34
CA ARG A 17 7.95 -30.32 -0.31
C ARG A 17 8.65 -30.65 -1.64
N GLU A 18 8.30 -31.76 -2.29
CA GLU A 18 8.80 -32.12 -3.62
C GLU A 18 8.41 -31.07 -4.66
N ARG A 19 7.12 -30.69 -4.72
CA ARG A 19 6.62 -29.62 -5.60
C ARG A 19 7.33 -28.28 -5.36
N ILE A 20 7.48 -27.88 -4.10
CA ILE A 20 8.19 -26.64 -3.74
C ILE A 20 9.64 -26.69 -4.24
N GLY A 21 10.31 -27.85 -4.14
CA GLY A 21 11.67 -28.03 -4.64
C GLY A 21 11.78 -27.88 -6.15
N GLU A 22 10.87 -28.49 -6.90
CA GLU A 22 10.79 -28.36 -8.36
C GLU A 22 10.54 -26.89 -8.77
N GLU A 23 9.52 -26.25 -8.20
CA GLU A 23 9.16 -24.86 -8.53
C GLU A 23 10.24 -23.85 -8.12
N THR A 24 10.93 -24.10 -6.99
CA THR A 24 12.07 -23.26 -6.57
C THR A 24 13.23 -23.40 -7.54
N LEU A 25 13.55 -24.63 -7.97
CA LEU A 25 14.63 -24.86 -8.93
C LEU A 25 14.33 -24.20 -10.28
N ASP A 26 13.10 -24.33 -10.77
CA ASP A 26 12.66 -23.68 -12.01
C ASP A 26 12.75 -22.15 -11.91
N ALA A 27 12.30 -21.57 -10.78
CA ALA A 27 12.43 -20.14 -10.53
C ALA A 27 13.90 -19.69 -10.51
N LEU A 28 14.81 -20.44 -9.89
CA LEU A 28 16.23 -20.10 -9.88
C LEU A 28 16.87 -20.24 -11.26
N LEU A 29 16.50 -21.27 -12.03
CA LEU A 29 16.97 -21.46 -13.41
C LEU A 29 16.48 -20.35 -14.34
N ALA A 30 15.34 -19.72 -14.04
CA ALA A 30 14.84 -18.59 -14.80
C ALA A 30 15.57 -17.27 -14.52
N VAL A 31 16.54 -17.22 -13.59
CA VAL A 31 17.36 -16.03 -13.30
C VAL A 31 18.62 -16.03 -14.18
N PRO A 32 18.74 -15.11 -15.16
CA PRO A 32 19.89 -15.03 -16.07
C PRO A 32 21.24 -15.00 -15.34
N ALA A 33 21.37 -14.20 -14.28
CA ALA A 33 22.62 -14.08 -13.53
C ALA A 33 23.12 -15.43 -12.98
N LEU A 34 22.22 -16.36 -12.63
CA LEU A 34 22.59 -17.65 -12.05
C LEU A 34 23.16 -18.65 -13.05
N HIS A 35 23.19 -18.32 -14.35
CA HIS A 35 23.92 -19.12 -15.33
C HIS A 35 25.44 -18.92 -15.21
N ASP A 36 25.88 -17.78 -14.67
CA ASP A 36 27.29 -17.52 -14.40
C ASP A 36 27.77 -18.26 -13.13
N ARG A 37 28.97 -18.85 -13.20
CA ARG A 37 29.55 -19.64 -12.09
C ARG A 37 29.90 -18.75 -10.89
N TYR A 38 30.43 -17.55 -11.12
CA TYR A 38 30.84 -16.64 -10.05
C TYR A 38 29.63 -16.03 -9.35
N ALA A 39 28.58 -15.69 -10.09
CA ALA A 39 27.32 -15.23 -9.52
C ALA A 39 26.68 -16.27 -8.58
N ARG A 40 26.70 -17.56 -8.94
CA ARG A 40 26.23 -18.64 -8.06
C ARG A 40 27.07 -18.80 -6.80
N ALA A 41 28.40 -18.69 -6.92
CA ALA A 41 29.30 -18.74 -5.78
C ALA A 41 29.04 -17.55 -4.82
N LEU A 42 28.91 -16.34 -5.37
CA LEU A 42 28.56 -15.15 -4.61
C LEU A 42 27.20 -15.28 -3.92
N LEU A 43 26.18 -15.82 -4.61
CA LEU A 43 24.88 -16.09 -3.99
C LEU A 43 25.02 -17.02 -2.78
N THR A 44 25.79 -18.09 -2.95
CA THR A 44 26.03 -19.11 -1.92
C THR A 44 26.69 -18.49 -0.69
N ASP A 45 27.69 -17.65 -0.90
CA ASP A 45 28.36 -16.90 0.18
C ASP A 45 27.41 -15.94 0.87
N LEU A 46 26.65 -15.12 0.11
CA LEU A 46 25.68 -14.17 0.66
C LEU A 46 24.56 -14.85 1.49
N VAL A 47 24.13 -16.03 1.07
CA VAL A 47 23.15 -16.84 1.80
C VAL A 47 23.77 -17.43 3.06
N GLY A 48 24.99 -17.98 2.96
CA GLY A 48 25.73 -18.50 4.12
C GLY A 48 25.94 -17.42 5.19
N GLU A 49 26.43 -16.25 4.79
CA GLU A 49 26.60 -15.09 5.66
C GLU A 49 25.29 -14.69 6.35
N ALA A 50 24.19 -14.64 5.59
CA ALA A 50 22.87 -14.29 6.14
C ALA A 50 22.36 -15.31 7.17
N LEU A 51 22.77 -16.56 7.05
CA LEU A 51 22.42 -17.63 7.98
C LEU A 51 23.44 -17.79 9.12
N GLY A 52 24.57 -17.09 9.08
CA GLY A 52 25.67 -17.28 10.04
C GLY A 52 26.41 -18.61 9.88
N HIS A 53 26.35 -19.24 8.71
CA HIS A 53 26.97 -20.53 8.43
C HIS A 53 27.77 -20.48 7.12
N ARG A 54 28.92 -21.15 7.07
CA ARG A 54 29.64 -21.29 5.80
C ARG A 54 28.92 -22.30 4.90
N ALA A 55 28.49 -21.86 3.72
CA ALA A 55 27.81 -22.71 2.74
C ALA A 55 28.83 -23.48 1.89
N ASP A 56 29.37 -24.58 2.41
CA ASP A 56 30.29 -25.45 1.68
C ASP A 56 29.50 -26.44 0.80
N LEU A 57 29.16 -25.98 -0.41
CA LEU A 57 28.40 -26.77 -1.38
C LEU A 57 29.34 -27.60 -2.26
N ARG A 58 28.93 -28.84 -2.57
CA ARG A 58 29.64 -29.67 -3.55
C ARG A 58 29.54 -29.02 -4.93
N GLU A 59 30.67 -28.91 -5.63
CA GLU A 59 30.68 -28.48 -7.02
C GLU A 59 30.03 -29.54 -7.91
N GLN A 60 29.10 -29.10 -8.76
CA GLN A 60 28.33 -29.95 -9.66
C GLN A 60 28.62 -29.63 -11.12
N SER A 61 28.46 -30.63 -12.00
CA SER A 61 28.77 -30.52 -13.43
C SER A 61 27.76 -29.68 -14.22
N THR A 62 26.56 -29.45 -13.69
CA THR A 62 25.50 -28.70 -14.36
C THR A 62 24.88 -27.65 -13.43
N VAL A 63 24.37 -26.57 -14.03
CA VAL A 63 23.71 -25.48 -13.30
C VAL A 63 22.51 -25.98 -12.47
N PRO A 64 21.60 -26.82 -13.00
CA PRO A 64 20.49 -27.35 -12.21
C PRO A 64 20.94 -28.14 -10.98
N LEU A 65 21.98 -28.99 -11.10
CA LEU A 65 22.50 -29.75 -9.97
C LEU A 65 23.15 -28.83 -8.92
N GLN A 66 23.85 -27.79 -9.35
CA GLN A 66 24.45 -26.82 -8.44
C GLN A 66 23.39 -26.04 -7.64
N LEU A 67 22.32 -25.61 -8.31
CA LEU A 67 21.20 -24.91 -7.67
C LEU A 67 20.41 -25.84 -6.74
N LEU A 68 20.28 -27.12 -7.09
CA LEU A 68 19.68 -28.13 -6.21
C LEU A 68 20.48 -28.33 -4.92
N GLU A 69 21.82 -28.30 -4.97
CA GLU A 69 22.66 -28.34 -3.77
C GLU A 69 22.47 -27.10 -2.88
N LEU A 70 22.36 -25.91 -3.48
CA LEU A 70 22.04 -24.68 -2.75
C LEU A 70 20.64 -24.74 -2.11
N PHE A 71 19.64 -25.24 -2.85
CA PHE A 71 18.30 -25.46 -2.31
C PHE A 71 18.32 -26.41 -1.11
N ARG A 72 19.00 -27.56 -1.21
CA ARG A 72 19.17 -28.53 -0.11
C ARG A 72 19.93 -27.98 1.08
N PHE A 73 20.87 -27.06 0.86
CA PHE A 73 21.49 -26.33 1.94
C PHE A 73 20.45 -25.44 2.63
N CYS A 74 19.71 -24.63 1.86
CA CYS A 74 18.70 -23.73 2.40
C CYS A 74 17.60 -24.45 3.21
N THR A 75 17.12 -25.61 2.76
CA THR A 75 16.06 -26.36 3.47
C THR A 75 16.53 -27.00 4.78
N ARG A 76 17.83 -27.11 5.03
CA ARG A 76 18.41 -27.63 6.28
C ARG A 76 18.57 -26.56 7.36
N HIS A 77 18.41 -25.28 7.00
CA HIS A 77 18.58 -24.16 7.90
C HIS A 77 17.26 -23.40 8.09
N GLN A 78 17.00 -22.98 9.33
CA GLN A 78 15.90 -22.06 9.62
C GLN A 78 16.05 -20.79 8.77
N ASP A 79 14.96 -20.35 8.15
CA ASP A 79 14.90 -19.20 7.24
C ASP A 79 15.80 -19.29 5.98
N GLY A 80 16.36 -20.47 5.66
CA GLY A 80 17.31 -20.63 4.56
C GLY A 80 16.75 -20.25 3.19
N LEU A 81 15.54 -20.70 2.87
CA LEU A 81 14.88 -20.35 1.60
C LEU A 81 14.50 -18.85 1.54
N SER A 82 14.10 -18.26 2.67
CA SER A 82 13.84 -16.82 2.74
C SER A 82 15.13 -15.99 2.65
N ALA A 83 16.26 -16.50 3.16
CA ALA A 83 17.56 -15.90 2.95
C ALA A 83 17.95 -15.93 1.47
N LEU A 84 17.77 -17.07 0.80
CA LEU A 84 17.98 -17.22 -0.64
C LEU A 84 17.16 -16.18 -1.44
N ALA A 85 15.85 -16.12 -1.19
CA ALA A 85 14.96 -15.19 -1.88
C ALA A 85 15.38 -13.72 -1.71
N ARG A 86 15.77 -13.31 -0.50
CA ARG A 86 16.23 -11.94 -0.20
C ARG A 86 17.56 -11.56 -0.86
N LYS A 87 18.41 -12.53 -1.23
CA LYS A 87 19.71 -12.27 -1.84
C LYS A 87 19.66 -12.25 -3.37
N LEU A 88 18.64 -12.82 -4.01
CA LEU A 88 18.49 -12.77 -5.46
C LEU A 88 18.52 -11.34 -6.05
N PRO A 89 17.82 -10.33 -5.48
CA PRO A 89 17.86 -8.96 -6.00
C PRO A 89 19.23 -8.27 -5.92
N MET A 90 20.18 -8.82 -5.15
CA MET A 90 21.55 -8.29 -5.09
C MET A 90 22.37 -8.67 -6.32
N LEU A 91 22.02 -9.77 -6.99
CA LEU A 91 22.67 -10.24 -8.21
C LEU A 91 21.96 -9.68 -9.45
N GLU A 92 20.63 -9.62 -9.39
CA GLU A 92 19.80 -9.13 -10.48
C GLU A 92 18.68 -8.24 -9.92
N PRO A 93 18.94 -6.93 -9.79
CA PRO A 93 17.97 -5.97 -9.26
C PRO A 93 16.65 -6.01 -10.04
N GLY A 94 15.53 -6.14 -9.33
CA GLY A 94 14.20 -6.20 -9.94
C GLY A 94 13.81 -7.55 -10.54
N CYS A 95 14.57 -8.62 -10.29
CA CYS A 95 14.22 -9.95 -10.78
C CYS A 95 12.83 -10.42 -10.27
N PRO A 96 11.89 -10.81 -11.15
CA PRO A 96 10.54 -11.23 -10.75
C PRO A 96 10.53 -12.55 -9.97
N GLN A 97 11.61 -13.33 -10.03
CA GLN A 97 11.74 -14.62 -9.34
C GLN A 97 11.96 -14.47 -7.84
N GLY A 98 12.48 -13.33 -7.36
CA GLY A 98 12.70 -13.07 -5.93
C GLY A 98 11.41 -13.26 -5.09
N PRO A 99 10.32 -12.54 -5.40
CA PRO A 99 9.02 -12.72 -4.75
C PRO A 99 8.45 -14.14 -4.88
N VAL A 100 8.66 -14.82 -6.02
CA VAL A 100 8.22 -16.21 -6.23
C VAL A 100 8.92 -17.15 -5.25
N VAL A 101 10.25 -17.09 -5.17
CA VAL A 101 11.04 -17.92 -4.22
C VAL A 101 10.68 -17.58 -2.78
N GLN A 102 10.40 -16.31 -2.45
CA GLN A 102 9.96 -15.94 -1.10
C GLN A 102 8.60 -16.55 -0.74
N ARG A 103 7.63 -16.60 -1.66
CA ARG A 103 6.35 -17.28 -1.42
C ARG A 103 6.51 -18.78 -1.23
N LEU A 104 7.38 -19.41 -2.01
CA LEU A 104 7.72 -20.83 -1.85
C LEU A 104 8.42 -21.10 -0.52
N ALA A 105 9.23 -20.16 -0.03
CA ALA A 105 9.85 -20.23 1.30
C ALA A 105 8.82 -20.16 2.43
N ASP A 106 7.84 -19.25 2.32
CA ASP A 106 6.72 -19.17 3.27
C ASP A 106 5.91 -20.46 3.27
N GLU A 107 5.67 -21.04 2.09
CA GLU A 107 4.98 -22.32 1.96
C GLU A 107 5.75 -23.48 2.58
N TRP A 108 7.06 -23.56 2.35
CA TRP A 108 7.93 -24.56 2.99
C TRP A 108 7.84 -24.47 4.52
N THR A 109 7.91 -23.25 5.04
CA THR A 109 7.84 -22.98 6.49
C THR A 109 6.47 -23.36 7.06
N ALA A 110 5.39 -23.09 6.33
CA ALA A 110 4.04 -23.49 6.71
C ALA A 110 3.88 -25.02 6.76
N VAL A 111 4.40 -25.73 5.75
CA VAL A 111 4.37 -27.20 5.72
C VAL A 111 5.15 -27.79 6.89
N ASP A 112 6.32 -27.22 7.20
CA ASP A 112 7.14 -27.68 8.32
C ASP A 112 6.45 -27.46 9.67
N SER A 113 5.84 -26.28 9.84
CA SER A 113 5.08 -25.92 11.04
C SER A 113 3.83 -26.78 11.24
N LEU A 114 3.28 -27.33 10.16
CA LEU A 114 2.05 -28.13 10.14
C LEU A 114 2.30 -29.64 9.92
N ASP A 115 3.55 -30.10 9.92
CA ASP A 115 3.91 -31.50 9.61
C ASP A 115 3.23 -32.51 10.57
N GLY A 116 2.99 -32.09 11.83
CA GLY A 116 2.25 -32.87 12.83
C GLY A 116 0.74 -32.94 12.64
N LEU A 117 0.19 -32.27 11.62
CA LEU A 117 -1.24 -32.17 11.32
C LEU A 117 -1.55 -32.65 9.89
N PRO A 118 -1.50 -33.97 9.62
CA PRO A 118 -1.66 -34.53 8.28
C PRO A 118 -3.02 -34.23 7.65
N GLU A 119 -4.05 -33.95 8.46
CA GLU A 119 -5.37 -33.55 7.99
C GLU A 119 -5.37 -32.14 7.36
N VAL A 120 -4.49 -31.25 7.84
CA VAL A 120 -4.31 -29.89 7.29
C VAL A 120 -3.51 -29.96 5.99
N THR A 121 -2.37 -30.66 5.98
CA THR A 121 -1.57 -30.87 4.76
C THR A 121 -2.29 -31.73 3.73
N GLY A 122 -3.18 -32.63 4.14
CA GLY A 122 -4.11 -33.33 3.25
C GLY A 122 -5.17 -32.42 2.61
N SER A 123 -5.37 -31.21 3.14
CA SER A 123 -6.33 -30.21 2.64
C SER A 123 -5.64 -29.09 1.84
N TRP A 124 -4.36 -29.23 1.51
CA TRP A 124 -3.56 -28.16 0.88
C TRP A 124 -4.15 -27.67 -0.44
N GLN A 125 -4.56 -28.59 -1.31
CA GLN A 125 -5.18 -28.23 -2.59
C GLN A 125 -6.51 -27.48 -2.40
N PHE A 126 -7.32 -27.90 -1.43
CA PHE A 126 -8.57 -27.22 -1.09
C PHE A 126 -8.28 -25.81 -0.57
N LEU A 127 -7.38 -25.65 0.40
CA LEU A 127 -7.01 -24.35 0.95
C LEU A 127 -6.40 -23.44 -0.11
N GLY A 128 -5.51 -23.95 -0.95
CA GLY A 128 -4.91 -23.20 -2.05
C GLY A 128 -5.94 -22.75 -3.09
N ALA A 129 -6.86 -23.63 -3.49
CA ALA A 129 -7.93 -23.27 -4.42
C ALA A 129 -8.90 -22.25 -3.82
N THR A 130 -9.38 -22.48 -2.60
CA THR A 130 -10.35 -21.62 -1.92
C THR A 130 -9.77 -20.25 -1.58
N LEU A 131 -8.59 -20.19 -0.95
CA LEU A 131 -7.98 -18.93 -0.53
C LEU A 131 -7.24 -18.22 -1.66
N GLY A 132 -6.76 -18.96 -2.67
CA GLY A 132 -6.10 -18.38 -3.84
C GLY A 132 -7.07 -17.66 -4.78
N THR A 133 -8.32 -18.13 -4.85
CA THR A 133 -9.38 -17.51 -5.67
C THR A 133 -10.24 -16.51 -4.91
N LEU A 134 -10.14 -16.46 -3.59
CA LEU A 134 -10.87 -15.51 -2.76
C LEU A 134 -10.34 -14.09 -2.98
N ALA A 135 -11.10 -13.29 -3.74
CA ALA A 135 -10.83 -11.89 -3.95
C ALA A 135 -11.15 -11.08 -2.68
N MET A 136 -10.10 -10.57 -2.02
CA MET A 136 -10.22 -9.63 -0.91
C MET A 136 -9.29 -8.44 -1.14
N SER A 137 -9.75 -7.24 -0.79
CA SER A 137 -8.89 -6.05 -0.83
C SER A 137 -7.73 -6.19 0.17
N TYR A 138 -6.61 -5.53 -0.11
CA TYR A 138 -5.46 -5.49 0.78
C TYR A 138 -5.83 -4.92 2.16
N ALA A 139 -6.73 -3.93 2.23
CA ALA A 139 -7.24 -3.39 3.49
C ALA A 139 -8.02 -4.45 4.30
N MET A 140 -8.85 -5.25 3.63
CA MET A 140 -9.58 -6.35 4.28
C MET A 140 -8.63 -7.44 4.77
N ARG A 141 -7.69 -7.86 3.90
CA ARG A 141 -6.63 -8.81 4.27
C ARG A 141 -5.79 -8.28 5.44
N THR A 142 -5.46 -6.99 5.45
CA THR A 142 -4.77 -6.31 6.55
C THR A 142 -5.57 -6.35 7.84
N ALA A 143 -6.87 -6.05 7.79
CA ALA A 143 -7.73 -6.14 8.96
C ALA A 143 -7.79 -7.57 9.50
N LEU A 144 -7.89 -8.58 8.62
CA LEU A 144 -7.90 -9.99 8.99
C LEU A 144 -6.57 -10.46 9.59
N VAL A 145 -5.44 -10.11 8.97
CA VAL A 145 -4.10 -10.44 9.50
C VAL A 145 -3.87 -9.78 10.85
N ARG A 146 -4.23 -8.49 11.01
CA ARG A 146 -4.14 -7.81 12.30
C ARG A 146 -5.03 -8.45 13.35
N THR A 147 -6.23 -8.88 12.97
CA THR A 147 -7.15 -9.55 13.89
C THR A 147 -6.60 -10.92 14.31
N ALA A 148 -6.16 -11.73 13.36
CA ALA A 148 -5.62 -13.07 13.59
C ALA A 148 -4.32 -13.07 14.40
N THR A 149 -3.52 -12.00 14.29
CA THR A 149 -2.22 -11.89 14.96
C THR A 149 -2.24 -11.02 16.22
N GLU A 150 -3.41 -10.53 16.64
CA GLU A 150 -3.56 -9.53 17.72
C GLU A 150 -2.66 -8.30 17.49
N ALA A 151 -2.62 -7.83 16.24
CA ALA A 151 -1.83 -6.70 15.75
C ALA A 151 -0.31 -6.84 15.88
N ARG A 152 0.23 -8.03 16.19
CA ARG A 152 1.68 -8.30 16.12
C ARG A 152 2.22 -8.14 14.70
N VAL A 153 1.40 -8.47 13.71
CA VAL A 153 1.69 -8.22 12.30
C VAL A 153 0.78 -7.07 11.83
N SER A 154 1.39 -6.00 11.33
CA SER A 154 0.66 -4.79 10.94
C SER A 154 -0.08 -4.95 9.61
N ALA A 155 0.42 -5.77 8.70
CA ALA A 155 -0.15 -6.03 7.37
C ALA A 155 0.44 -7.31 6.74
N PRO A 156 -0.17 -7.88 5.70
CA PRO A 156 0.42 -8.95 4.91
C PRO A 156 1.85 -8.63 4.44
N PRO A 157 2.74 -9.64 4.34
CA PRO A 157 4.07 -9.45 3.76
C PRO A 157 4.00 -8.85 2.34
N PRO A 158 4.99 -8.05 1.90
CA PRO A 158 4.95 -7.41 0.59
C PRO A 158 4.85 -8.36 -0.60
N HIS A 159 5.32 -9.60 -0.46
CA HIS A 159 5.27 -10.65 -1.49
C HIS A 159 3.98 -11.48 -1.49
N ALA A 160 3.07 -11.23 -0.53
CA ALA A 160 1.83 -11.97 -0.36
C ALA A 160 0.70 -11.38 -1.21
N ASP A 161 0.36 -12.06 -2.30
CA ASP A 161 -0.61 -11.54 -3.28
C ASP A 161 -2.07 -11.97 -3.02
N THR A 162 -2.31 -13.01 -2.21
CA THR A 162 -3.64 -13.62 -2.05
C THR A 162 -3.88 -14.05 -0.60
N CYS A 163 -5.12 -14.39 -0.25
CA CYS A 163 -5.44 -14.92 1.07
C CYS A 163 -4.72 -16.25 1.36
N TRP A 164 -4.33 -16.98 0.32
CA TRP A 164 -3.49 -18.18 0.43
C TRP A 164 -2.09 -17.82 0.96
N HIS A 165 -1.45 -16.80 0.40
CA HIS A 165 -0.14 -16.36 0.86
C HIS A 165 -0.18 -15.83 2.30
N ASP A 166 -1.26 -15.13 2.69
CA ASP A 166 -1.46 -14.72 4.08
C ASP A 166 -1.50 -15.93 5.01
N PHE A 167 -2.35 -16.91 4.68
CA PHE A 167 -2.49 -18.15 5.44
C PHE A 167 -1.13 -18.84 5.61
N LEU A 168 -0.35 -18.99 4.53
CA LEU A 168 0.98 -19.61 4.60
C LEU A 168 1.91 -18.87 5.55
N HIS A 169 1.95 -17.53 5.44
CA HIS A 169 2.76 -16.71 6.33
C HIS A 169 2.36 -16.88 7.80
N MET A 170 1.07 -16.91 8.11
CA MET A 170 0.57 -17.13 9.47
C MET A 170 0.72 -18.56 9.97
N ALA A 171 0.68 -19.55 9.08
CA ALA A 171 0.93 -20.94 9.43
C ALA A 171 2.37 -21.17 9.89
N GLY A 172 3.33 -20.43 9.32
CA GLY A 172 4.71 -20.38 9.79
C GLY A 172 4.90 -19.63 11.12
N GLN A 173 3.92 -18.82 11.55
CA GLN A 173 3.95 -18.08 12.80
C GLN A 173 3.28 -18.93 13.89
N GLY A 174 4.07 -19.58 14.73
CA GLY A 174 3.57 -20.43 15.82
C GLY A 174 2.51 -19.75 16.72
N ALA A 175 1.75 -20.56 17.45
CA ALA A 175 0.71 -20.05 18.35
C ALA A 175 1.31 -19.25 19.53
N PRO A 176 0.66 -18.14 19.97
CA PRO A 176 0.95 -17.55 21.27
C PRO A 176 0.81 -18.59 22.38
N ARG A 177 1.54 -18.42 23.49
CA ARG A 177 1.45 -19.36 24.62
C ARG A 177 0.01 -19.47 25.13
N GLY A 178 -0.59 -20.66 24.97
CA GLY A 178 -1.96 -20.95 25.38
C GLY A 178 -3.05 -20.29 24.53
N GLY A 179 -2.69 -19.68 23.39
CA GLY A 179 -3.62 -19.03 22.46
C GLY A 179 -3.90 -19.86 21.21
N LEU A 180 -4.84 -19.38 20.39
CA LEU A 180 -5.10 -19.96 19.08
C LEU A 180 -3.95 -19.66 18.10
N PRO A 181 -3.57 -20.61 17.24
CA PRO A 181 -2.72 -20.33 16.09
C PRO A 181 -3.35 -19.24 15.22
N PRO A 182 -2.59 -18.20 14.79
CA PRO A 182 -3.14 -17.12 13.97
C PRO A 182 -3.82 -17.60 12.69
N TRP A 183 -3.29 -18.64 12.07
CA TRP A 183 -3.89 -19.21 10.86
C TRP A 183 -5.29 -19.77 11.10
N MET A 184 -5.61 -20.34 12.28
CA MET A 184 -6.96 -20.86 12.58
C MET A 184 -7.97 -19.71 12.71
N VAL A 185 -7.58 -18.64 13.40
CA VAL A 185 -8.42 -17.43 13.54
C VAL A 185 -8.65 -16.81 12.16
N TYR A 186 -7.60 -16.71 11.35
CA TYR A 186 -7.70 -16.17 10.00
C TYR A 186 -8.65 -16.96 9.11
N LEU A 187 -8.55 -18.30 9.09
CA LEU A 187 -9.48 -19.13 8.31
C LEU A 187 -10.93 -18.92 8.74
N ASP A 188 -11.19 -18.84 10.04
CA ASP A 188 -12.54 -18.63 10.57
C ASP A 188 -13.13 -17.29 10.11
N ARG A 189 -12.33 -16.21 10.14
CA ARG A 189 -12.76 -14.87 9.71
C ARG A 189 -12.83 -14.69 8.20
N THR A 190 -11.99 -15.40 7.42
CA THR A 190 -12.09 -15.35 5.95
C THR A 190 -13.38 -15.97 5.42
N ALA A 191 -13.96 -16.92 6.17
CA ALA A 191 -15.21 -17.57 5.79
C ALA A 191 -16.39 -16.59 5.68
N ASP A 192 -16.37 -15.48 6.41
CA ASP A 192 -17.41 -14.44 6.36
C ASP A 192 -17.51 -13.77 4.98
N ALA A 193 -16.44 -13.84 4.18
CA ALA A 193 -16.38 -13.30 2.82
C ALA A 193 -16.57 -14.37 1.72
N MET A 194 -16.83 -15.62 2.09
CA MET A 194 -16.97 -16.74 1.15
C MET A 194 -18.43 -17.03 0.82
N GLY A 195 -18.68 -17.65 -0.34
CA GLY A 195 -19.98 -18.23 -0.65
C GLY A 195 -20.35 -19.34 0.35
N HIS A 196 -21.62 -19.40 0.74
CA HIS A 196 -22.13 -20.28 1.81
C HIS A 196 -21.62 -21.74 1.78
N PRO A 197 -21.62 -22.49 0.66
CA PRO A 197 -21.17 -23.88 0.68
C PRO A 197 -19.68 -24.03 0.98
N VAL A 198 -18.85 -23.15 0.43
CA VAL A 198 -17.39 -23.15 0.63
C VAL A 198 -17.05 -22.68 2.05
N ALA A 199 -17.76 -21.67 2.55
CA ALA A 199 -17.63 -21.20 3.92
C ALA A 199 -17.91 -22.33 4.92
N VAL A 200 -19.04 -23.04 4.79
CA VAL A 200 -19.40 -24.14 5.69
C VAL A 200 -18.33 -25.24 5.69
N GLU A 201 -17.81 -25.62 4.52
CA GLU A 201 -16.77 -26.64 4.42
C GLU A 201 -15.46 -26.20 5.10
N LEU A 202 -15.01 -24.97 4.83
CA LEU A 202 -13.80 -24.42 5.45
C LEU A 202 -13.92 -24.40 6.98
N LEU A 203 -15.05 -23.93 7.49
CA LEU A 203 -15.34 -23.82 8.92
C LEU A 203 -15.41 -25.18 9.59
N ALA A 204 -16.03 -26.17 8.94
CA ALA A 204 -16.09 -27.54 9.45
C ALA A 204 -14.69 -28.17 9.55
N ARG A 205 -13.85 -27.99 8.52
CA ARG A 205 -12.46 -28.46 8.53
C ARG A 205 -11.64 -27.76 9.61
N ASN A 206 -11.73 -26.43 9.71
CA ASN A 206 -11.00 -25.64 10.70
C ASN A 206 -11.35 -26.07 12.14
N ARG A 207 -12.65 -26.28 12.42
CA ARG A 207 -13.10 -26.79 13.71
C ARG A 207 -12.61 -28.21 13.97
N GLN A 208 -12.59 -29.08 12.96
CA GLN A 208 -12.05 -30.45 13.10
C GLN A 208 -10.55 -30.44 13.44
N TRP A 209 -9.76 -29.54 12.83
CA TRP A 209 -8.36 -29.37 13.16
C TRP A 209 -8.18 -28.82 14.58
N ALA A 210 -9.00 -27.84 14.97
CA ALA A 210 -9.00 -27.32 16.34
C ALA A 210 -9.34 -28.39 17.38
N LEU A 211 -10.29 -29.29 17.10
CA LEU A 211 -10.61 -30.44 17.96
C LEU A 211 -9.39 -31.36 18.17
N ARG A 212 -8.64 -31.64 17.10
CA ARG A 212 -7.43 -32.47 17.17
C ARG A 212 -6.30 -31.82 17.97
N CYS A 213 -6.23 -30.49 17.97
CA CYS A 213 -5.28 -29.74 18.77
C CYS A 213 -5.76 -29.45 20.21
N GLY A 214 -6.99 -29.83 20.58
CA GLY A 214 -7.57 -29.47 21.89
C GLY A 214 -7.94 -27.99 22.01
N LEU A 215 -8.18 -27.31 20.87
CA LEU A 215 -8.41 -25.87 20.76
C LEU A 215 -9.84 -25.50 20.32
N ALA A 216 -10.73 -26.48 20.13
CA ALA A 216 -12.07 -26.23 19.59
C ALA A 216 -12.90 -25.26 20.43
N GLU A 217 -12.87 -25.38 21.75
CA GLU A 217 -13.58 -24.47 22.65
C GLU A 217 -13.03 -23.04 22.56
N LEU A 218 -11.71 -22.89 22.45
CA LEU A 218 -11.08 -21.58 22.26
C LEU A 218 -11.48 -20.95 20.92
N LEU A 219 -11.56 -21.75 19.85
CA LEU A 219 -12.01 -21.28 18.53
C LEU A 219 -13.49 -20.87 18.55
N ASP A 220 -14.34 -21.66 19.20
CA ASP A 220 -15.77 -21.35 19.36
C ASP A 220 -15.97 -20.07 20.19
N LEU A 221 -15.21 -19.89 21.27
CA LEU A 221 -15.20 -18.66 22.08
C LEU A 221 -14.71 -17.45 21.29
N ASP A 222 -13.65 -17.61 20.49
CA ASP A 222 -13.12 -16.55 19.65
C ASP A 222 -14.15 -16.09 18.61
N ARG A 223 -14.86 -17.04 18.02
CA ARG A 223 -15.95 -16.79 17.07
C ARG A 223 -17.15 -16.11 17.71
N ALA A 224 -17.49 -16.47 18.94
CA ALA A 224 -18.58 -15.88 19.69
C ALA A 224 -18.28 -14.44 20.15
N ARG A 225 -16.99 -14.03 20.20
CA ARG A 225 -16.63 -12.63 20.41
C ARG A 225 -17.05 -11.84 19.17
N THR A 226 -18.10 -11.02 19.32
CA THR A 226 -18.62 -10.16 18.26
C THR A 226 -17.49 -9.42 17.58
N PRO A 227 -17.16 -9.75 16.32
CA PRO A 227 -16.23 -8.96 15.55
C PRO A 227 -16.87 -7.58 15.34
N ALA A 228 -16.05 -6.52 15.28
CA ALA A 228 -16.50 -5.32 14.59
C ALA A 228 -17.00 -5.77 13.20
N PRO A 229 -18.19 -5.31 12.74
CA PRO A 229 -18.73 -5.75 11.47
C PRO A 229 -17.65 -5.60 10.39
N PRO A 230 -17.44 -6.60 9.53
CA PRO A 230 -16.52 -6.46 8.42
C PRO A 230 -16.94 -5.21 7.66
N PRO A 231 -16.01 -4.30 7.30
CA PRO A 231 -16.37 -3.12 6.53
C PRO A 231 -17.09 -3.62 5.28
N ALA A 232 -18.32 -3.14 5.07
CA ALA A 232 -19.12 -3.49 3.91
C ALA A 232 -18.23 -3.48 2.66
N VAL A 233 -18.33 -4.52 1.81
CA VAL A 233 -17.59 -4.62 0.56
C VAL A 233 -17.95 -3.41 -0.30
N ARG A 234 -17.18 -2.35 -0.14
CA ARG A 234 -17.15 -1.23 -1.06
C ARG A 234 -16.36 -1.73 -2.27
N PRO A 235 -16.75 -1.39 -3.50
CA PRO A 235 -15.86 -1.57 -4.64
C PRO A 235 -14.48 -1.02 -4.26
N GLY A 236 -13.42 -1.81 -4.51
CA GLY A 236 -12.07 -1.46 -4.09
C GLY A 236 -11.74 -0.02 -4.51
N GLN A 237 -11.14 0.74 -3.59
CA GLN A 237 -10.76 2.12 -3.87
C GLN A 237 -9.61 2.12 -4.88
N GLU A 238 -9.79 2.79 -6.01
CA GLU A 238 -8.75 3.00 -7.00
C GLU A 238 -8.13 4.38 -6.83
N TYR A 239 -6.85 4.50 -7.15
CA TYR A 239 -6.09 5.73 -7.10
C TYR A 239 -5.39 5.91 -8.44
N LEU A 240 -5.64 7.05 -9.07
CA LEU A 240 -4.89 7.52 -10.22
C LEU A 240 -4.01 8.66 -9.75
N ALA A 241 -2.71 8.38 -9.62
CA ALA A 241 -1.73 9.41 -9.35
C ALA A 241 -1.25 10.00 -10.68
N ILE A 242 -1.33 11.31 -10.81
CA ILE A 242 -0.88 12.07 -11.97
C ILE A 242 0.32 12.88 -11.54
N HIS A 243 1.47 12.60 -12.15
CA HIS A 243 2.72 13.27 -11.82
C HIS A 243 3.03 14.32 -12.87
N ILE A 244 3.23 15.55 -12.42
CA ILE A 244 3.79 16.61 -13.25
C ILE A 244 5.16 16.87 -12.65
N ALA A 245 6.22 16.70 -13.42
CA ALA A 245 7.59 16.95 -12.99
C ALA A 245 8.26 17.93 -13.97
N PRO A 246 9.12 18.86 -13.50
CA PRO A 246 9.89 19.71 -14.40
C PRO A 246 10.67 18.87 -15.41
N ASP A 247 10.69 19.29 -16.67
CA ASP A 247 11.50 18.64 -17.70
C ASP A 247 12.99 18.90 -17.41
N PRO A 248 13.84 17.86 -17.37
CA PRO A 248 15.24 18.02 -17.01
C PRO A 248 16.07 18.78 -18.06
N LEU A 249 15.55 18.91 -19.29
CA LEU A 249 16.28 19.50 -20.41
C LEU A 249 15.74 20.88 -20.81
N GLU A 250 14.49 21.21 -20.49
CA GLU A 250 13.85 22.45 -20.94
C GLU A 250 13.05 23.15 -19.83
N ASN A 251 13.58 24.30 -19.37
CA ASN A 251 12.89 25.13 -18.36
C ASN A 251 11.50 25.57 -18.84
N GLY A 252 10.51 25.51 -17.94
CA GLY A 252 9.13 25.89 -18.24
C GLY A 252 8.32 24.81 -18.98
N ARG A 253 8.91 23.64 -19.19
CA ARG A 253 8.21 22.43 -19.65
C ARG A 253 8.20 21.35 -18.57
N TYR A 254 7.28 20.41 -18.73
CA TYR A 254 7.04 19.34 -17.77
C TYR A 254 6.96 17.99 -18.46
N THR A 255 7.35 16.96 -17.73
CA THR A 255 6.96 15.58 -18.01
C THR A 255 5.69 15.27 -17.21
N VAL A 256 4.64 14.86 -17.91
CA VAL A 256 3.37 14.42 -17.31
C VAL A 256 3.28 12.90 -17.43
N SER A 257 3.16 12.21 -16.31
CA SER A 257 3.03 10.75 -16.26
C SER A 257 1.92 10.35 -15.29
N HIS A 258 1.58 9.06 -15.24
CA HIS A 258 0.60 8.58 -14.29
C HIS A 258 0.93 7.19 -13.76
N SER A 259 0.32 6.86 -12.64
CA SER A 259 0.31 5.51 -12.10
C SER A 259 -1.04 5.16 -11.49
N LEU A 260 -1.44 3.91 -11.65
CA LEU A 260 -2.67 3.34 -11.11
C LEU A 260 -2.35 2.41 -9.95
N MET A 261 -3.13 2.52 -8.88
CA MET A 261 -3.12 1.57 -7.77
C MET A 261 -4.55 1.26 -7.37
N SER A 262 -4.82 0.00 -7.08
CA SER A 262 -6.12 -0.45 -6.58
C SER A 262 -5.89 -1.12 -5.24
N ASP A 263 -6.72 -0.79 -4.24
CA ASP A 263 -6.70 -1.50 -2.96
C ASP A 263 -6.92 -3.02 -3.16
N ALA A 264 -7.58 -3.43 -4.26
CA ALA A 264 -7.74 -4.83 -4.63
C ALA A 264 -6.45 -5.46 -5.19
N GLY A 265 -5.62 -4.68 -5.87
CA GLY A 265 -4.36 -5.11 -6.50
C GLY A 265 -3.13 -5.03 -5.60
N GLY A 266 -3.27 -4.56 -4.35
CA GLY A 266 -2.16 -4.37 -3.42
C GLY A 266 -1.44 -3.03 -3.60
N PRO A 267 -0.33 -2.79 -2.88
CA PRO A 267 0.34 -1.48 -2.85
C PRO A 267 1.13 -1.16 -4.12
N ASN A 268 1.09 -2.03 -5.13
CA ASN A 268 1.90 -1.92 -6.34
C ASN A 268 1.27 -0.92 -7.32
N TRP A 269 2.07 0.06 -7.73
CA TRP A 269 1.69 1.06 -8.71
C TRP A 269 2.01 0.58 -10.12
N GLN A 270 1.00 0.57 -10.99
CA GLN A 270 1.17 0.32 -12.42
C GLN A 270 1.40 1.64 -13.12
N HIS A 271 2.60 1.83 -13.68
CA HIS A 271 2.98 3.10 -14.30
C HIS A 271 2.65 3.13 -15.78
N GLY A 272 1.94 4.15 -16.22
CA GLY A 272 1.71 4.41 -17.64
C GLY A 272 2.87 5.15 -18.30
N ASP A 273 2.72 5.39 -19.60
CA ASP A 273 3.73 6.06 -20.41
C ASP A 273 3.77 7.58 -20.14
N PRO A 274 4.98 8.17 -20.03
CA PRO A 274 5.13 9.61 -19.81
C PRO A 274 4.93 10.42 -21.10
N MET A 275 4.27 11.57 -20.98
CA MET A 275 4.23 12.63 -21.97
C MET A 275 5.33 13.65 -21.65
N GLN A 276 6.36 13.74 -22.49
CA GLN A 276 7.50 14.64 -22.28
C GLN A 276 7.26 16.03 -22.89
N ARG A 277 7.99 17.04 -22.39
CA ARG A 277 8.03 18.40 -22.96
C ARG A 277 6.66 19.06 -23.13
N VAL A 278 5.75 18.85 -22.16
CA VAL A 278 4.43 19.48 -22.10
C VAL A 278 4.60 20.92 -21.58
N PRO A 279 4.15 21.95 -22.30
CA PRO A 279 4.21 23.33 -21.82
C PRO A 279 3.15 23.56 -20.71
N THR A 280 3.32 24.63 -19.93
CA THR A 280 2.42 24.95 -18.79
C THR A 280 0.95 25.04 -19.18
N ASP A 281 0.63 25.67 -20.31
CA ASP A 281 -0.72 25.80 -20.87
C ASP A 281 -1.26 24.49 -21.46
N GLY A 282 -0.38 23.53 -21.77
CA GLY A 282 -0.72 22.20 -22.26
C GLY A 282 -1.03 21.17 -21.15
N LEU A 283 -0.75 21.50 -19.88
CA LEU A 283 -0.91 20.56 -18.75
C LEU A 283 -2.35 20.04 -18.61
N GLN A 284 -3.33 20.93 -18.72
CA GLN A 284 -4.75 20.57 -18.61
C GLN A 284 -5.15 19.54 -19.67
N HIS A 285 -4.74 19.74 -20.93
CA HIS A 285 -5.03 18.82 -22.02
C HIS A 285 -4.32 17.47 -21.85
N ALA A 286 -3.07 17.47 -21.34
CA ALA A 286 -2.34 16.25 -21.03
C ALA A 286 -3.05 15.42 -19.96
N VAL A 287 -3.56 16.07 -18.91
CA VAL A 287 -4.33 15.41 -17.84
C VAL A 287 -5.65 14.84 -18.35
N THR A 288 -6.41 15.60 -19.13
CA THR A 288 -7.63 15.09 -19.77
C THR A 288 -7.34 13.85 -20.62
N ARG A 289 -6.24 13.84 -21.37
CA ARG A 289 -5.84 12.67 -22.17
C ARG A 289 -5.58 11.45 -21.28
N ILE A 290 -4.84 11.62 -20.18
CA ILE A 290 -4.56 10.53 -19.23
C ILE A 290 -5.87 9.97 -18.67
N ILE A 291 -6.78 10.82 -18.21
CA ILE A 291 -8.06 10.40 -17.64
C ILE A 291 -8.86 9.61 -18.67
N LYS A 292 -8.98 10.11 -19.91
CA LYS A 292 -9.64 9.39 -21.00
C LYS A 292 -8.98 8.04 -21.32
N THR A 293 -7.65 7.96 -21.32
CA THR A 293 -6.94 6.70 -21.56
C THR A 293 -7.24 5.68 -20.45
N VAL A 294 -7.26 6.13 -19.20
CA VAL A 294 -7.58 5.28 -18.06
C VAL A 294 -9.02 4.81 -18.14
N GLU A 295 -9.99 5.69 -18.42
CA GLU A 295 -11.41 5.34 -18.53
C GLU A 295 -11.74 4.47 -19.75
N GLY A 296 -11.20 4.81 -20.92
CA GLY A 296 -11.46 4.09 -22.17
C GLY A 296 -10.81 2.69 -22.24
N GLY A 297 -9.79 2.43 -21.40
CA GLY A 297 -9.10 1.14 -21.33
C GLY A 297 -9.81 0.07 -20.50
N GLY A 298 -10.94 0.37 -19.86
CA GLY A 298 -11.68 -0.59 -19.03
C GLY A 298 -13.19 -0.37 -19.14
N GLY A 299 -13.86 -1.23 -19.91
CA GLY A 299 -15.32 -1.31 -19.85
C GLY A 299 -15.77 -1.65 -18.43
N ASP A 300 -16.71 -0.85 -17.91
CA ASP A 300 -17.41 -1.08 -16.63
C ASP A 300 -16.57 -0.96 -15.34
N ARG A 301 -15.76 0.10 -15.20
CA ARG A 301 -15.15 0.43 -13.90
C ARG A 301 -16.17 1.05 -12.94
N LEU A 302 -16.74 0.20 -12.11
CA LEU A 302 -17.60 0.55 -10.95
C LEU A 302 -16.81 1.03 -9.72
N ALA A 303 -15.49 1.28 -9.83
CA ALA A 303 -14.67 1.74 -8.71
C ALA A 303 -14.72 3.27 -8.58
N HIS A 304 -14.88 3.77 -7.35
CA HIS A 304 -14.60 5.17 -7.06
C HIS A 304 -13.11 5.41 -7.27
N VAL A 305 -12.71 6.29 -8.20
CA VAL A 305 -11.29 6.65 -8.42
C VAL A 305 -10.97 7.92 -7.65
N TRP A 306 -9.87 7.91 -6.89
CA TRP A 306 -9.29 9.10 -6.27
C TRP A 306 -8.15 9.62 -7.12
N LEU A 307 -8.12 10.92 -7.36
CA LEU A 307 -7.04 11.57 -8.11
C LEU A 307 -6.00 12.15 -7.14
N GLU A 308 -4.76 11.68 -7.27
CA GLU A 308 -3.61 12.19 -6.51
C GLU A 308 -2.69 12.98 -7.45
N PHE A 309 -2.71 14.31 -7.38
CA PHE A 309 -1.81 15.14 -8.18
C PHE A 309 -0.47 15.32 -7.46
N VAL A 310 0.58 14.70 -7.99
CA VAL A 310 1.96 14.89 -7.51
C VAL A 310 2.59 16.03 -8.30
N LEU A 311 2.79 17.16 -7.62
CA LEU A 311 3.18 18.42 -8.24
C LEU A 311 4.48 18.96 -7.62
N PRO A 312 5.35 19.61 -8.41
CA PRO A 312 6.46 20.37 -7.87
C PRO A 312 5.94 21.60 -7.14
N PHE A 313 6.78 22.15 -6.26
CA PHE A 313 6.42 23.21 -5.35
C PHE A 313 5.71 24.40 -6.02
N GLU A 314 6.20 24.83 -7.18
CA GLU A 314 5.65 25.96 -7.95
C GLU A 314 4.25 25.71 -8.51
N LEU A 315 3.84 24.45 -8.66
CA LEU A 315 2.54 24.07 -9.19
C LEU A 315 1.52 23.68 -8.11
N LEU A 316 1.91 23.62 -6.83
CA LEU A 316 1.02 23.17 -5.74
C LEU A 316 -0.27 24.02 -5.62
N ASN A 317 -0.23 25.31 -5.99
CA ASN A 317 -1.40 26.18 -5.95
C ASN A 317 -2.35 26.04 -7.16
N LEU A 318 -1.98 25.30 -8.21
CA LEU A 318 -2.83 25.12 -9.39
C LEU A 318 -4.19 24.51 -9.04
N PRO A 319 -5.31 25.03 -9.59
CA PRO A 319 -6.65 24.54 -9.32
C PRO A 319 -6.96 23.26 -10.14
N VAL A 320 -6.12 22.23 -9.98
CA VAL A 320 -6.21 20.96 -10.72
C VAL A 320 -7.54 20.24 -10.51
N ASP A 321 -8.18 20.43 -9.35
CA ASP A 321 -9.51 19.92 -9.04
C ASP A 321 -10.62 20.59 -9.88
N TRP A 322 -10.35 21.76 -10.44
CA TRP A 322 -11.26 22.52 -11.31
C TRP A 322 -10.94 22.41 -12.80
N TRP A 323 -9.94 21.61 -13.17
CA TRP A 323 -9.72 21.28 -14.57
C TRP A 323 -10.92 20.49 -15.11
N PRO A 324 -11.27 20.66 -16.39
CA PRO A 324 -12.36 19.90 -17.00
C PRO A 324 -11.96 18.43 -17.13
N ARG A 325 -12.92 17.54 -16.87
CA ARG A 325 -12.79 16.12 -17.18
C ARG A 325 -12.49 15.90 -18.65
N ASP A 326 -13.22 16.61 -19.51
CA ASP A 326 -13.07 16.58 -20.95
C ASP A 326 -13.01 18.01 -21.50
N THR A 327 -11.88 18.39 -22.08
CA THR A 327 -11.70 19.69 -22.75
C THR A 327 -12.49 19.85 -24.05
N THR A 328 -13.10 18.78 -24.56
CA THR A 328 -13.88 18.77 -25.81
C THR A 328 -15.40 18.80 -25.58
N GLU A 329 -15.86 18.57 -24.36
CA GLU A 329 -17.29 18.62 -24.00
C GLU A 329 -17.70 20.00 -23.48
N VAL A 330 -18.96 20.37 -23.72
CA VAL A 330 -19.58 21.58 -23.16
C VAL A 330 -20.93 21.19 -22.54
N PRO A 331 -21.20 21.54 -21.27
CA PRO A 331 -20.37 22.34 -20.37
C PRO A 331 -19.12 21.59 -19.86
N ASN A 332 -18.05 22.35 -19.58
CA ASN A 332 -16.82 21.84 -18.98
C ASN A 332 -17.08 21.41 -17.53
N VAL A 333 -17.31 20.12 -17.29
CA VAL A 333 -17.51 19.60 -15.93
C VAL A 333 -16.17 19.46 -15.20
N PRO A 334 -15.98 20.10 -14.02
CA PRO A 334 -14.75 19.98 -13.24
C PRO A 334 -14.47 18.57 -12.71
N LEU A 335 -13.20 18.19 -12.59
CA LEU A 335 -12.79 16.90 -12.01
C LEU A 335 -13.35 16.67 -10.59
N ALA A 336 -13.46 17.72 -9.78
CA ALA A 336 -13.99 17.63 -8.41
C ALA A 336 -15.47 17.18 -8.33
N VAL A 337 -16.21 17.21 -9.44
CA VAL A 337 -17.57 16.67 -9.49
C VAL A 337 -17.53 15.15 -9.42
N ASP A 338 -16.69 14.53 -10.22
CA ASP A 338 -16.68 13.07 -10.42
C ASP A 338 -15.70 12.37 -9.47
N TYR A 339 -14.59 13.03 -9.13
CA TYR A 339 -13.51 12.42 -8.34
C TYR A 339 -13.17 13.23 -7.07
N PRO A 340 -12.84 12.55 -5.96
CA PRO A 340 -12.03 13.15 -4.91
C PRO A 340 -10.64 13.51 -5.44
N VAL A 341 -10.21 14.75 -5.22
CA VAL A 341 -8.92 15.27 -5.70
C VAL A 341 -8.07 15.77 -4.55
N VAL A 342 -6.83 15.28 -4.44
CA VAL A 342 -5.82 15.77 -3.50
C VAL A 342 -4.52 16.13 -4.21
N VAL A 343 -3.75 17.01 -3.59
CA VAL A 343 -2.43 17.42 -4.08
C VAL A 343 -1.35 16.85 -3.17
N ARG A 344 -0.21 16.50 -3.77
CA ARG A 344 0.96 15.90 -3.14
C ARG A 344 2.22 16.64 -3.57
N SER A 345 3.21 16.75 -2.68
CA SER A 345 4.47 17.41 -3.02
C SER A 345 5.46 16.43 -3.65
N LEU A 346 5.83 16.71 -4.90
CA LEU A 346 6.90 15.99 -5.60
C LEU A 346 8.25 16.17 -4.88
N ASP A 347 8.58 17.40 -4.49
CA ASP A 347 9.82 17.74 -3.79
C ASP A 347 9.99 16.92 -2.50
N ARG A 348 8.89 16.74 -1.76
CA ARG A 348 8.88 15.92 -0.55
C ARG A 348 9.06 14.43 -0.85
N LEU A 349 8.40 13.92 -1.88
CA LEU A 349 8.54 12.53 -2.30
C LEU A 349 9.98 12.19 -2.71
N GLN A 350 10.69 13.14 -3.33
CA GLN A 350 12.08 12.99 -3.74
C GLN A 350 13.08 13.21 -2.59
N ASN A 351 12.73 13.96 -1.55
CA ASN A 351 13.64 14.27 -0.44
C ASN A 351 13.59 13.24 0.70
N ARG A 352 14.53 12.29 0.70
CA ARG A 352 14.61 11.20 1.69
C ARG A 352 14.83 11.67 3.13
N ASP A 353 15.45 12.82 3.35
CA ASP A 353 15.72 13.33 4.70
C ASP A 353 14.43 13.67 5.45
N TRP A 354 13.36 13.97 4.73
CA TRP A 354 12.08 14.38 5.32
C TRP A 354 11.19 13.18 5.70
N TYR A 355 11.54 11.97 5.26
CA TYR A 355 10.71 10.77 5.42
C TYR A 355 10.47 10.38 6.87
N ARG A 356 11.48 10.52 7.73
CA ARG A 356 11.36 10.12 9.14
C ARG A 356 10.27 10.95 9.83
N PHE A 357 10.39 12.27 9.81
CA PHE A 357 9.44 13.17 10.44
C PHE A 357 8.05 13.04 9.79
N TRP A 358 8.01 12.90 8.47
CA TRP A 358 6.76 12.66 7.74
C TRP A 358 6.03 11.40 8.19
N ARG A 359 6.71 10.25 8.25
CA ARG A 359 6.11 8.99 8.73
C ARG A 359 5.61 9.08 10.16
N THR A 360 6.38 9.69 11.04
CA THR A 360 5.96 9.89 12.44
C THR A 360 4.67 10.71 12.51
N ARG A 361 4.57 11.82 11.77
CA ARG A 361 3.37 12.67 11.75
C ARG A 361 2.19 12.01 11.04
N TRP A 362 2.43 11.20 10.02
CA TRP A 362 1.39 10.39 9.36
C TRP A 362 0.79 9.36 10.32
N GLN A 363 1.63 8.67 11.08
CA GLN A 363 1.16 7.75 12.13
C GLN A 363 0.36 8.47 13.22
N GLN A 364 0.72 9.70 13.56
CA GLN A 364 -0.06 10.52 14.48
C GLN A 364 -1.42 10.92 13.92
N LEU A 365 -1.49 11.28 12.63
CA LEU A 365 -2.76 11.56 11.94
C LEU A 365 -3.70 10.35 12.01
N ALA A 366 -3.17 9.12 11.88
CA ALA A 366 -3.96 7.89 11.98
C ALA A 366 -4.56 7.63 13.38
N ARG A 367 -4.12 8.35 14.44
CA ARG A 367 -4.73 8.30 15.77
C ARG A 367 -5.99 9.18 15.88
N ASP A 368 -6.25 10.01 14.88
CA ASP A 368 -7.45 10.85 14.72
C ASP A 368 -7.78 11.70 15.96
N GLU A 369 -6.76 12.37 16.51
CA GLU A 369 -6.94 13.29 17.63
C GLU A 369 -7.79 14.51 17.25
N HIS A 370 -8.48 15.08 18.25
CA HIS A 370 -9.35 16.23 18.08
C HIS A 370 -8.64 17.41 17.37
N PRO A 371 -9.28 18.08 16.39
CA PRO A 371 -8.67 19.14 15.57
C PRO A 371 -7.94 20.24 16.33
N SER A 372 -8.42 20.59 17.53
CA SER A 372 -7.79 21.61 18.39
C SER A 372 -6.37 21.26 18.86
N LYS A 373 -5.98 19.98 18.81
CA LYS A 373 -4.62 19.51 19.13
C LYS A 373 -3.80 19.20 17.87
N SER A 374 -4.48 18.81 16.79
CA SER A 374 -3.87 18.27 15.58
C SER A 374 -3.72 19.28 14.43
N VAL A 375 -4.43 20.42 14.49
CA VAL A 375 -4.40 21.46 13.45
C VAL A 375 -3.83 22.76 14.01
N TYR A 376 -2.75 23.25 13.41
CA TYR A 376 -2.23 24.58 13.67
C TYR A 376 -2.78 25.57 12.63
N VAL A 377 -3.44 26.62 13.10
CA VAL A 377 -3.96 27.68 12.22
C VAL A 377 -3.01 28.86 12.24
N ASN A 378 -2.32 29.13 11.13
CA ASN A 378 -1.46 30.30 11.05
C ASN A 378 -2.26 31.52 10.60
N VAL A 379 -2.17 32.60 11.37
CA VAL A 379 -2.89 33.84 11.10
C VAL A 379 -1.88 34.91 10.71
N ALA A 380 -2.06 35.52 9.53
CA ALA A 380 -1.19 36.59 9.07
C ALA A 380 -1.29 37.79 10.02
N HIS A 381 -0.15 38.17 10.59
CA HIS A 381 0.02 39.44 11.31
C HIS A 381 0.75 40.44 10.42
N GLN A 382 0.33 41.73 10.48
CA GLN A 382 0.90 42.81 9.65
C GLN A 382 2.42 42.97 9.81
N ASN A 383 2.98 42.56 10.95
CA ASN A 383 4.41 42.64 11.26
C ASN A 383 5.23 41.38 10.88
N GLY A 384 4.62 40.36 10.27
CA GLY A 384 5.31 39.11 9.88
C GLY A 384 5.71 38.19 11.03
N ASN A 385 5.35 38.51 12.29
CA ASN A 385 5.76 37.72 13.47
C ASN A 385 5.26 36.27 13.44
N HIS A 386 4.16 36.00 12.74
CA HIS A 386 3.61 34.65 12.57
C HIS A 386 4.60 33.64 11.96
N LEU A 387 5.61 34.12 11.22
CA LEU A 387 6.66 33.28 10.65
C LEU A 387 7.83 33.01 11.59
N ARG A 388 8.15 33.94 12.50
CA ARG A 388 9.32 33.81 13.38
C ARG A 388 9.15 32.57 14.25
N GLY A 389 10.08 31.63 14.17
CA GLY A 389 10.04 30.39 14.97
C GLY A 389 8.89 29.44 14.61
N LEU A 390 8.27 29.54 13.43
CA LEU A 390 7.19 28.63 13.02
C LEU A 390 7.67 27.18 13.00
N GLU A 391 8.81 26.89 12.37
CA GLU A 391 9.38 25.53 12.37
C GLU A 391 9.66 25.01 13.79
N ALA A 392 10.18 25.86 14.68
CA ALA A 392 10.42 25.48 16.07
C ALA A 392 9.10 25.13 16.80
N ARG A 393 8.05 25.95 16.65
CA ARG A 393 6.73 25.66 17.23
C ARG A 393 6.10 24.38 16.69
N LEU A 394 6.22 24.15 15.38
CA LEU A 394 5.74 22.92 14.76
C LEU A 394 6.55 21.71 15.25
N GLY A 395 7.86 21.87 15.42
CA GLY A 395 8.77 20.87 15.99
C GLY A 395 8.41 20.51 17.43
N ASP A 396 8.19 21.51 18.29
CA ASP A 396 7.88 21.31 19.72
C ASP A 396 6.52 20.65 19.96
N ASN A 397 5.56 20.82 19.06
CA ASN A 397 4.24 20.21 19.18
C ASN A 397 4.13 18.95 18.30
N GLU A 398 4.47 17.77 18.84
CA GLU A 398 4.42 16.47 18.13
C GLU A 398 3.00 16.00 17.72
N HIS A 399 1.95 16.58 18.29
CA HIS A 399 0.55 16.24 17.96
C HIS A 399 0.03 17.00 16.73
N CYS A 400 0.68 18.11 16.36
CA CYS A 400 0.28 18.90 15.19
C CYS A 400 0.58 18.15 13.88
N VAL A 401 -0.44 17.78 13.11
CA VAL A 401 -0.30 17.05 11.84
C VAL A 401 -0.83 17.84 10.64
N ALA A 402 -1.50 18.97 10.87
CA ALA A 402 -2.03 19.83 9.83
C ALA A 402 -1.68 21.31 10.05
N LEU A 403 -1.38 22.04 8.96
CA LEU A 403 -1.20 23.49 8.97
C LEU A 403 -2.24 24.17 8.06
N VAL A 404 -2.95 25.15 8.58
CA VAL A 404 -3.73 26.09 7.76
C VAL A 404 -2.85 27.30 7.45
N LEU A 405 -2.58 27.53 6.15
CA LEU A 405 -1.78 28.68 5.70
C LEU A 405 -2.55 29.99 5.89
N SER A 406 -1.80 31.05 6.13
CA SER A 406 -2.35 32.39 6.28
C SER A 406 -2.73 33.04 4.95
N GLU A 407 -2.06 32.65 3.86
CA GLU A 407 -2.26 33.11 2.49
C GLU A 407 -1.74 32.07 1.48
N PRO A 408 -2.11 32.14 0.18
CA PRO A 408 -1.72 31.12 -0.78
C PRO A 408 -0.19 31.08 -1.01
N PRO A 409 0.38 29.91 -1.30
CA PRO A 409 1.81 29.74 -1.52
C PRO A 409 2.22 30.14 -2.95
N LEU A 410 2.01 31.41 -3.32
CA LEU A 410 2.33 31.93 -4.65
C LEU A 410 3.84 32.19 -4.85
N PRO A 411 4.37 32.11 -6.10
CA PRO A 411 5.80 32.26 -6.37
C PRO A 411 6.39 33.62 -5.99
N ASP A 412 5.68 34.71 -6.29
CA ASP A 412 6.25 36.06 -6.28
C ASP A 412 6.08 36.81 -4.97
N HIS A 413 5.04 36.52 -4.19
CA HIS A 413 4.79 37.21 -2.91
C HIS A 413 4.08 36.27 -1.93
N GLY A 414 4.64 36.08 -0.73
CA GLY A 414 3.84 35.55 0.37
C GLY A 414 4.61 34.90 1.52
N ASN A 415 4.09 35.12 2.71
CA ASN A 415 4.32 34.30 3.89
C ASN A 415 3.87 32.84 3.63
N GLY A 416 2.80 32.63 2.86
CA GLY A 416 2.25 31.31 2.54
C GLY A 416 3.26 30.32 1.96
N ARG A 417 4.16 30.77 1.08
CA ARG A 417 5.24 29.92 0.53
C ARG A 417 6.22 29.46 1.61
N ARG A 418 6.59 30.37 2.53
CA ARG A 418 7.47 30.04 3.67
C ARG A 418 6.79 29.13 4.68
N GLU A 419 5.50 29.34 4.92
CA GLU A 419 4.69 28.49 5.79
C GLU A 419 4.56 27.07 5.25
N LEU A 420 4.27 26.93 3.95
CA LEU A 420 4.21 25.64 3.29
C LEU A 420 5.56 24.91 3.38
N HIS A 421 6.66 25.61 3.09
CA HIS A 421 8.00 25.02 3.22
C HIS A 421 8.31 24.56 4.65
N ALA A 422 7.95 25.37 5.66
CA ALA A 422 8.10 25.03 7.07
C ALA A 422 7.26 23.79 7.45
N ALA A 423 6.02 23.68 6.95
CA ALA A 423 5.15 22.53 7.19
C ALA A 423 5.73 21.23 6.62
N LEU A 424 6.17 21.27 5.36
CA LEU A 424 6.74 20.10 4.67
C LEU A 424 8.00 19.61 5.38
N ARG A 425 8.91 20.52 5.76
CA ARG A 425 10.14 20.20 6.50
C ARG A 425 9.89 19.67 7.90
N SER A 426 8.86 20.17 8.56
CA SER A 426 8.43 19.70 9.89
C SER A 426 7.66 18.37 9.84
N GLY A 427 7.48 17.80 8.64
CA GLY A 427 6.85 16.51 8.44
C GLY A 427 5.32 16.54 8.44
N LEU A 428 4.66 17.69 8.41
CA LEU A 428 3.18 17.74 8.47
C LEU A 428 2.58 17.12 7.20
N PRO A 429 1.75 16.06 7.30
CA PRO A 429 1.15 15.43 6.12
C PRO A 429 -0.01 16.20 5.50
N VAL A 430 -0.58 17.18 6.22
CA VAL A 430 -1.73 17.95 5.75
C VAL A 430 -1.42 19.43 5.75
N VAL A 431 -1.66 20.09 4.62
CA VAL A 431 -1.59 21.56 4.53
C VAL A 431 -2.83 22.07 3.82
N ILE A 432 -3.46 23.11 4.37
CA ILE A 432 -4.77 23.61 3.92
C ILE A 432 -4.66 25.09 3.64
N TRP A 433 -5.18 25.57 2.52
CA TRP A 433 -5.17 27.00 2.20
C TRP A 433 -6.29 27.40 1.25
N HIS A 434 -6.50 28.72 1.17
CA HIS A 434 -7.38 29.33 0.18
C HIS A 434 -6.55 29.83 -1.01
N ARG A 435 -6.80 29.29 -2.22
CA ARG A 435 -5.97 29.52 -3.43
C ARG A 435 -5.92 30.97 -3.89
N ALA A 436 -7.02 31.70 -3.73
CA ALA A 436 -7.22 33.03 -4.31
C ALA A 436 -7.04 34.19 -3.32
N GLY A 437 -6.76 33.90 -2.03
CA GLY A 437 -6.78 34.96 -1.01
C GLY A 437 -6.38 34.50 0.37
N ARG A 438 -6.29 35.46 1.30
CA ARG A 438 -5.90 35.20 2.69
C ARG A 438 -6.92 34.36 3.45
N SER A 439 -6.46 33.68 4.49
CA SER A 439 -7.30 32.95 5.44
C SER A 439 -8.20 33.91 6.23
N THR A 440 -9.47 33.98 5.82
CA THR A 440 -10.50 34.83 6.46
C THR A 440 -11.12 34.12 7.67
N LYS A 441 -11.97 34.83 8.44
CA LYS A 441 -12.79 34.18 9.48
C LYS A 441 -13.81 33.21 8.89
N GLU A 442 -14.40 33.58 7.75
CA GLU A 442 -15.38 32.76 7.04
C GLU A 442 -14.76 31.45 6.54
N PHE A 443 -13.59 31.52 5.91
CA PHE A 443 -12.81 30.34 5.50
C PHE A 443 -12.55 29.39 6.68
N ARG A 444 -12.13 29.94 7.82
CA ARG A 444 -11.89 29.15 9.04
C ARG A 444 -13.18 28.53 9.59
N GLY A 445 -14.30 29.24 9.57
CA GLY A 445 -15.59 28.68 9.97
C GLY A 445 -16.02 27.49 9.11
N VAL A 446 -15.77 27.54 7.79
CA VAL A 446 -15.99 26.40 6.89
C VAL A 446 -15.07 25.23 7.26
N LEU A 447 -13.78 25.50 7.53
CA LEU A 447 -12.83 24.47 7.94
C LEU A 447 -13.22 23.81 9.26
N ASP A 448 -13.68 24.57 10.25
CA ASP A 448 -14.15 24.03 11.53
C ASP A 448 -15.27 23.00 11.30
N GLY A 449 -16.23 23.31 10.43
CA GLY A 449 -17.29 22.39 10.02
C GLY A 449 -16.75 21.11 9.36
N LEU A 450 -15.84 21.24 8.39
CA LEU A 450 -15.23 20.10 7.69
C LEU A 450 -14.38 19.22 8.63
N LEU A 451 -13.75 19.80 9.64
CA LEU A 451 -12.87 19.12 10.60
C LEU A 451 -13.62 18.49 11.78
N THR A 452 -14.93 18.72 11.94
CA THR A 452 -15.72 18.25 13.10
C THR A 452 -15.61 16.75 13.38
N GLU A 453 -15.39 15.92 12.36
CA GLU A 453 -15.24 14.44 12.50
C GLU A 453 -13.77 13.98 12.43
N GLY A 454 -12.83 14.88 12.70
CA GLY A 454 -11.40 14.59 12.64
C GLY A 454 -10.82 14.72 11.24
N LEU A 455 -9.50 14.48 11.15
CA LEU A 455 -8.73 14.62 9.92
C LEU A 455 -8.84 13.37 9.03
N SER A 456 -9.14 12.20 9.61
CA SER A 456 -9.24 10.93 8.87
C SER A 456 -10.25 10.97 7.72
N ARG A 457 -11.38 11.68 7.91
CA ARG A 457 -12.45 11.85 6.91
C ARG A 457 -12.34 13.13 6.08
N PHE A 458 -11.33 13.95 6.35
CA PHE A 458 -11.23 15.30 5.81
C PHE A 458 -11.18 15.34 4.27
N PRO A 459 -10.38 14.52 3.56
CA PRO A 459 -10.36 14.55 2.09
C PRO A 459 -11.72 14.24 1.45
N ALA A 460 -12.47 13.27 2.00
CA ALA A 460 -13.80 12.92 1.50
C ALA A 460 -14.82 14.05 1.73
N LYS A 461 -14.76 14.73 2.88
CA LYS A 461 -15.59 15.90 3.17
C LYS A 461 -15.27 17.08 2.25
N VAL A 462 -13.98 17.32 1.99
CA VAL A 462 -13.53 18.35 1.04
C VAL A 462 -14.02 18.04 -0.37
N ALA A 463 -13.94 16.78 -0.82
CA ALA A 463 -14.48 16.36 -2.11
C ALA A 463 -15.99 16.63 -2.21
N ALA A 464 -16.78 16.25 -1.19
CA ALA A 464 -18.21 16.54 -1.16
C ALA A 464 -18.52 18.04 -1.18
N TYR A 465 -17.73 18.84 -0.46
CA TYR A 465 -17.88 20.30 -0.41
C TYR A 465 -17.53 20.98 -1.74
N ARG A 466 -16.49 20.50 -2.44
CA ARG A 466 -16.15 20.97 -3.79
C ARG A 466 -17.20 20.59 -4.83
N ARG A 467 -17.74 19.37 -4.76
CA ARG A 467 -18.86 18.94 -5.62
C ARG A 467 -20.06 19.86 -5.45
N ARG A 468 -20.42 20.22 -4.21
CA ARG A 468 -21.49 21.20 -3.95
C ARG A 468 -21.17 22.55 -4.60
N ALA A 469 -19.96 23.06 -4.41
CA ALA A 469 -19.52 24.31 -5.02
C ALA A 469 -19.64 24.30 -6.55
N ALA A 470 -19.33 23.18 -7.20
CA ALA A 470 -19.42 23.04 -8.65
C ALA A 470 -20.87 22.96 -9.15
N ILE A 471 -21.78 22.37 -8.36
CA ILE A 471 -23.23 22.39 -8.66
C ILE A 471 -23.76 23.81 -8.52
N ASP A 472 -23.47 24.49 -7.42
CA ASP A 472 -23.97 25.84 -7.15
C ASP A 472 -23.43 26.85 -8.19
N ALA A 473 -22.18 26.68 -8.64
CA ALA A 473 -21.59 27.51 -9.70
C ALA A 473 -22.20 27.29 -11.10
N ALA A 474 -22.87 26.15 -11.33
CA ALA A 474 -23.63 25.94 -12.57
C ALA A 474 -24.94 26.74 -12.58
N ASP A 475 -25.48 27.05 -11.40
CA ASP A 475 -26.69 27.85 -11.23
C ASP A 475 -26.40 29.36 -11.13
N ASP A 476 -25.20 29.75 -10.66
CA ASP A 476 -24.73 31.13 -10.55
C ASP A 476 -23.19 31.24 -10.74
N GLU A 477 -22.75 31.69 -11.92
CA GLU A 477 -21.31 31.82 -12.25
C GLU A 477 -20.56 32.84 -11.36
N ASP A 478 -21.26 33.80 -10.75
CA ASP A 478 -20.69 34.83 -9.88
C ASP A 478 -20.58 34.38 -8.41
N ALA A 479 -21.07 33.18 -8.07
CA ALA A 479 -21.03 32.64 -6.72
C ALA A 479 -19.58 32.35 -6.28
N ALA A 480 -19.02 33.21 -5.42
CA ALA A 480 -17.71 33.06 -4.80
C ALA A 480 -17.68 31.98 -3.71
N HIS A 481 -18.02 30.73 -4.06
CA HIS A 481 -18.08 29.63 -3.11
C HIS A 481 -16.68 29.19 -2.66
N ILE A 482 -16.41 29.17 -1.35
CA ILE A 482 -15.10 28.81 -0.75
C ILE A 482 -14.57 27.47 -1.26
N GLY A 483 -15.47 26.51 -1.51
CA GLY A 483 -15.11 25.21 -2.08
C GLY A 483 -14.32 25.31 -3.39
N ARG A 484 -14.52 26.36 -4.20
CA ARG A 484 -13.75 26.60 -5.43
C ARG A 484 -12.28 26.90 -5.19
N HIS A 485 -11.98 27.52 -4.06
CA HIS A 485 -10.63 27.97 -3.74
C HIS A 485 -10.02 27.19 -2.58
N LEU A 486 -10.70 26.20 -2.00
CA LEU A 486 -10.16 25.35 -0.95
C LEU A 486 -9.15 24.37 -1.54
N ALA A 487 -7.88 24.49 -1.16
CA ALA A 487 -6.81 23.57 -1.50
C ALA A 487 -6.37 22.74 -0.30
N VAL A 488 -6.03 21.48 -0.57
CA VAL A 488 -5.57 20.52 0.43
C VAL A 488 -4.41 19.73 -0.16
N LEU A 489 -3.26 19.87 0.49
CA LEU A 489 -2.16 18.92 0.37
C LEU A 489 -2.41 17.78 1.34
N TRP A 490 -2.37 16.55 0.83
CA TRP A 490 -2.60 15.34 1.60
C TRP A 490 -1.56 14.30 1.20
N ASP A 491 -0.53 14.12 2.03
CA ASP A 491 0.66 13.36 1.68
C ASP A 491 0.86 12.15 2.60
N ASP A 492 0.65 10.95 2.05
CA ASP A 492 0.91 9.65 2.68
C ASP A 492 2.34 9.14 2.36
N PRO A 493 3.25 9.00 3.34
CA PRO A 493 4.64 8.57 3.13
C PRO A 493 4.80 7.13 2.63
N ASP A 494 3.80 6.29 2.84
CA ASP A 494 3.87 4.87 2.48
C ASP A 494 3.31 4.61 1.08
N ARG A 495 2.70 5.63 0.46
CA ARG A 495 2.33 5.63 -0.97
C ARG A 495 3.40 6.30 -1.81
N LYS A 496 4.03 5.52 -2.69
CA LYS A 496 5.08 5.97 -3.60
C LYS A 496 4.64 5.79 -5.06
N PRO A 497 3.82 6.71 -5.57
CA PRO A 497 3.28 6.57 -6.92
C PRO A 497 4.35 6.89 -7.99
N VAL A 498 5.40 7.63 -7.66
CA VAL A 498 6.48 7.98 -8.59
C VAL A 498 7.43 6.80 -8.79
N ARG A 499 7.88 6.57 -10.03
CA ARG A 499 8.93 5.57 -10.32
C ARG A 499 10.18 5.92 -9.52
N PRO A 500 10.84 4.95 -8.85
CA PRO A 500 12.17 5.18 -8.32
C PRO A 500 13.09 5.55 -9.49
N GLU A 501 13.79 6.67 -9.39
CA GLU A 501 14.88 6.94 -10.33
C GLU A 501 15.92 5.82 -10.18
N PRO A 502 16.43 5.24 -11.29
CA PRO A 502 17.54 4.32 -11.21
C PRO A 502 18.73 5.05 -10.56
N PRO A 503 19.48 4.36 -9.67
CA PRO A 503 20.60 4.95 -8.93
C PRO A 503 21.75 5.41 -9.83
#